data_AF-A0A1X7T4Z0-F1
#
_entry.id   AF-A0A1X7T4Z0-F1
#
_cell.length_a   1.000
_cell.length_b   1.000
_cell.length_c   1.000
_cell.angle_alpha   90.00
_cell.angle_beta   90.00
_cell.angle_gamma   90.00
#
_symmetry.space_group_name_H-M   'P 1'
#
loop_
_entity.id
_entity.type
_entity.pdbx_description
1 polymer ?
#
loop_
_entity_poly.entity_id
_entity_poly.type
_entity_poly.pdbx_seq_one_letter_code
_entity_poly.pdbx_strand_id
1 'polypeptide(L)'
;NDGNEYICKTCDSSLKHNKMPAQSVGNGLKLDDVPPELDKLNALEVRLLCLRIPFMKLVSLPVGKRGIHGPSVNVPTNVSAICNVLPCLPSETEIIPLKLKRKMKYKSHYLYDFVNPHETMEALN
;
A
#
# COMPACT_ATOMS: atom_id res chain seq x y z
N ASN A 1 -11.89 -7.67 22.38
CA ASN A 1 -10.80 -6.84 22.93
C ASN A 1 -10.98 -6.78 24.43
N ASP A 2 -10.14 -7.48 25.18
CA ASP A 2 -10.30 -7.69 26.64
C ASP A 2 -9.81 -6.50 27.48
N GLY A 3 -9.75 -5.28 26.91
CA GLY A 3 -9.24 -4.08 27.57
C GLY A 3 -7.74 -4.05 27.87
N ASN A 4 -7.03 -5.17 27.68
CA ASN A 4 -5.60 -5.26 27.95
C ASN A 4 -4.74 -4.68 26.81
N GLU A 5 -3.79 -3.82 27.17
CA GLU A 5 -2.75 -3.32 26.28
C GLU A 5 -1.50 -4.22 26.35
N TYR A 6 -0.89 -4.49 25.20
CA TYR A 6 0.27 -5.36 25.11
C TYR A 6 1.47 -4.62 24.53
N ILE A 7 2.64 -4.79 25.15
CA ILE A 7 3.92 -4.30 24.61
C ILE A 7 4.78 -5.49 24.16
N CYS A 8 5.53 -5.32 23.08
CA CYS A 8 6.45 -6.37 22.66
C CYS A 8 7.65 -6.48 23.62
N LYS A 9 8.25 -7.68 23.72
CA LYS A 9 9.42 -7.94 24.59
C LYS A 9 10.59 -6.98 24.35
N THR A 10 10.78 -6.51 23.11
CA THR A 10 11.84 -5.57 22.75
C THR A 10 11.59 -4.18 23.35
N CYS A 11 10.35 -3.69 23.29
CA CYS A 11 9.96 -2.44 23.92
C CYS A 11 10.04 -2.54 25.44
N ASP A 12 9.51 -3.62 26.03
CA ASP A 12 9.60 -3.89 27.47
C ASP A 12 11.04 -3.88 27.98
N SER A 13 11.95 -4.57 27.29
CA SER A 13 13.37 -4.60 27.64
C SER A 13 14.00 -3.20 27.59
N SER A 14 13.71 -2.39 26.56
CA SER A 14 14.25 -1.03 26.45
C SER A 14 13.75 -0.14 27.61
N LEU A 15 12.45 -0.20 27.90
CA LEU A 15 11.80 0.59 28.95
C LEU A 15 12.31 0.22 30.35
N LYS A 16 12.56 -1.06 30.63
CA LYS A 16 13.17 -1.51 31.91
C LYS A 16 14.57 -0.94 32.15
N HIS A 17 15.29 -0.59 31.08
CA HIS A 17 16.60 0.07 31.17
C HIS A 17 16.49 1.60 31.07
N ASN A 18 15.27 2.17 31.20
CA ASN A 18 14.99 3.59 31.04
C ASN A 18 15.45 4.15 29.67
N LYS A 19 15.37 3.34 28.60
CA LYS A 19 15.71 3.74 27.23
C LYS A 19 14.46 3.76 26.36
N MET A 20 14.39 4.74 25.46
CA MET A 20 13.33 4.78 24.45
C MET A 20 13.49 3.60 23.48
N PRO A 21 12.44 2.79 23.23
CA PRO A 21 12.51 1.70 22.26
C PRO A 21 12.92 2.21 20.89
N ALA A 22 13.83 1.51 20.21
CA ALA A 22 14.34 1.92 18.89
C ALA A 22 13.22 2.11 17.85
N GLN A 23 12.14 1.33 17.95
CA GLN A 23 10.99 1.38 17.03
C GLN A 23 9.83 2.27 17.55
N SER A 24 10.13 3.20 18.46
CA SER A 24 9.14 4.14 19.01
C SER A 24 8.80 5.24 18.02
N VAL A 25 7.54 5.68 17.99
CA VAL A 25 7.09 6.90 17.31
C VAL A 25 7.92 8.12 17.74
N GLY A 26 8.35 8.16 19.00
CA GLY A 26 9.22 9.22 19.53
C GLY A 26 10.59 9.32 18.86
N ASN A 27 11.02 8.30 18.11
CA ASN A 27 12.26 8.32 17.33
C ASN A 27 12.05 8.80 15.88
N GLY A 28 11.00 9.57 15.61
CA GLY A 28 10.68 10.01 14.25
C GLY A 28 10.18 8.89 13.34
N LEU A 29 9.69 7.79 13.92
CA LEU A 29 9.07 6.67 13.19
C LEU A 29 7.54 6.80 13.10
N LYS A 30 7.01 8.01 13.30
CA LYS A 30 5.62 8.31 12.99
C LYS A 30 5.42 8.16 11.48
N LEU A 31 4.32 7.54 11.07
CA LEU A 31 3.90 7.58 9.68
C LEU A 31 3.33 8.96 9.38
N ASP A 32 3.63 9.49 8.20
CA ASP A 32 2.95 10.67 7.68
C ASP A 32 1.48 10.36 7.44
N ASP A 33 0.64 11.38 7.59
CA ASP A 33 -0.77 11.26 7.28
C ASP A 33 -0.92 11.04 5.76
N VAL A 34 -1.88 10.19 5.37
CA VAL A 34 -2.13 9.91 3.96
C VAL A 34 -2.69 11.19 3.32
N PRO A 35 -2.11 11.67 2.20
CA PRO A 35 -2.65 12.81 1.46
C PRO A 35 -4.13 12.60 1.11
N PRO A 36 -5.00 13.61 1.26
CA PRO A 36 -6.44 13.49 0.95
C PRO A 36 -6.72 13.00 -0.46
N GLU A 37 -5.85 13.35 -1.41
CA GLU A 37 -5.96 12.96 -2.82
C GLU A 37 -5.75 11.45 -3.01
N LEU A 38 -4.98 10.81 -2.13
CA LEU A 38 -4.76 9.36 -2.12
C LEU A 38 -5.79 8.62 -1.27
N ASP A 39 -6.34 9.25 -0.23
CA ASP A 39 -7.33 8.64 0.67
C ASP A 39 -8.67 8.34 -0.02
N LYS A 40 -9.02 9.15 -1.04
CA LYS A 40 -10.23 8.92 -1.86
C LYS A 40 -10.12 7.76 -2.85
N LEU A 41 -8.91 7.29 -3.14
CA LEU A 41 -8.68 6.29 -4.18
C LEU A 41 -8.98 4.88 -3.69
N ASN A 42 -9.55 4.06 -4.58
CA ASN A 42 -9.72 2.64 -4.30
C ASN A 42 -8.41 1.86 -4.42
N ALA A 43 -8.41 0.60 -3.97
CA ALA A 43 -7.22 -0.22 -3.93
C ALA A 43 -6.56 -0.46 -5.31
N LEU A 44 -7.35 -0.45 -6.39
CA LEU A 44 -6.84 -0.60 -7.75
C LEU A 44 -6.21 0.70 -8.26
N GLU A 45 -6.86 1.84 -8.02
CA GLU A 45 -6.34 3.17 -8.35
C GLU A 45 -5.02 3.45 -7.63
N VAL A 46 -4.97 3.23 -6.32
CA VAL A 46 -3.72 3.31 -5.54
C VAL A 46 -2.65 2.42 -6.17
N ARG A 47 -3.01 1.21 -6.61
CA ARG A 47 -2.06 0.27 -7.21
C ARG A 47 -1.54 0.72 -8.57
N LEU A 48 -2.33 1.46 -9.34
CA LEU A 48 -1.91 2.06 -10.61
C LEU A 48 -0.91 3.20 -10.37
N LEU A 49 -1.16 4.02 -9.34
CA LEU A 49 -0.29 5.15 -9.00
C LEU A 49 0.98 4.76 -8.23
N CYS A 50 1.01 3.56 -7.66
CA CYS A 50 2.17 3.05 -6.94
C CYS A 50 3.43 3.02 -7.83
N LEU A 51 4.41 3.86 -7.50
CA LEU A 51 5.76 3.86 -8.12
C LEU A 51 6.46 2.50 -8.01
N ARG A 52 6.13 1.73 -6.97
CA ARG A 52 6.69 0.39 -6.74
C ARG A 52 5.61 -0.58 -6.31
N ILE A 53 5.66 -1.76 -6.89
CA ILE A 53 4.80 -2.89 -6.56
C ILE A 53 5.61 -3.90 -5.74
N PRO A 54 5.36 -4.02 -4.42
CA PRO A 54 5.98 -5.05 -3.60
C PRO A 54 5.36 -6.43 -3.87
N PHE A 55 6.22 -7.44 -3.96
CA PHE A 55 5.92 -8.86 -3.95
C PHE A 55 6.58 -9.47 -2.72
N MET A 56 5.78 -9.69 -1.67
CA MET A 56 6.23 -10.31 -0.43
C MET A 56 5.11 -11.17 0.16
N LYS A 57 5.49 -12.24 0.86
CA LYS A 57 4.55 -13.07 1.61
C LYS A 57 4.57 -12.65 3.08
N LEU A 58 3.53 -11.96 3.53
CA LEU A 58 3.32 -11.69 4.94
C LEU A 58 2.81 -12.94 5.64
N VAL A 59 3.41 -13.28 6.78
CA VAL A 59 3.01 -14.40 7.62
C VAL A 59 2.77 -13.92 9.05
N SER A 60 1.77 -14.48 9.70
CA SER A 60 1.55 -14.28 11.13
C SER A 60 2.63 -15.03 11.91
N LEU A 61 3.25 -14.33 12.84
CA LEU A 61 4.21 -14.87 13.80
C LEU A 61 3.54 -14.96 15.18
N PRO A 62 4.11 -15.73 16.13
CA PRO A 62 3.59 -15.79 17.49
C PRO A 62 3.43 -14.40 18.11
N VAL A 63 2.39 -14.25 18.95
CA VAL A 63 2.14 -13.04 19.74
C VAL A 63 1.78 -11.81 18.87
N GLY A 64 0.93 -12.02 17.85
CA GLY A 64 0.36 -10.93 17.04
C GLY A 64 1.34 -10.23 16.10
N LYS A 65 2.56 -10.78 15.94
CA LYS A 65 3.59 -10.23 15.06
C LYS A 65 3.33 -10.63 13.62
N ARG A 66 3.85 -9.85 12.67
CA ARG A 66 3.89 -10.20 11.24
C ARG A 66 5.34 -10.23 10.78
N GLY A 67 5.65 -11.18 9.91
CA GLY A 67 6.97 -11.31 9.29
C GLY A 67 6.84 -11.48 7.78
N ILE A 68 7.95 -11.29 7.07
CA ILE A 68 8.05 -11.62 5.65
C ILE A 68 8.66 -13.01 5.54
N HIS A 69 8.02 -13.90 4.80
CA HIS A 69 8.55 -15.22 4.50
C HIS A 69 9.14 -15.25 3.08
N GLY A 70 10.43 -15.59 2.99
CA GLY A 70 11.15 -15.66 1.72
C GLY A 70 11.54 -14.28 1.18
N PRO A 71 11.86 -14.19 -0.12
CA PRO A 71 12.29 -12.93 -0.75
C PRO A 71 11.19 -11.86 -0.76
N SER A 72 11.60 -10.60 -0.58
CA SER A 72 10.78 -9.42 -0.88
C SER A 72 11.32 -8.76 -2.13
N VAL A 73 10.48 -8.62 -3.15
CA VAL A 73 10.87 -8.03 -4.43
C VAL A 73 10.04 -6.77 -4.69
N ASN A 74 10.69 -5.64 -4.95
CA ASN A 74 10.03 -4.39 -5.31
C ASN A 74 10.22 -4.14 -6.80
N VAL A 75 9.11 -4.14 -7.55
CA VAL A 75 9.14 -3.90 -9.00
C VAL A 75 8.76 -2.45 -9.26
N PRO A 76 9.59 -1.66 -9.96
CA PRO A 76 9.22 -0.29 -10.35
C PRO A 76 8.08 -0.31 -11.37
N THR A 77 7.17 0.66 -11.26
CA THR A 77 6.06 0.87 -12.18
C THR A 77 6.31 2.14 -12.99
N ASN A 78 5.96 2.13 -14.29
CA ASN A 78 5.93 3.35 -15.08
C ASN A 78 4.54 3.99 -14.98
N VAL A 79 4.39 4.94 -14.06
CA VAL A 79 3.11 5.63 -13.83
C VAL A 79 2.75 6.55 -15.01
N SER A 80 3.74 7.16 -15.67
CA SER A 80 3.50 8.02 -16.85
C SER A 80 2.85 7.28 -18.02
N ALA A 81 3.14 5.98 -18.17
CA ALA A 81 2.50 5.15 -19.18
C ALA A 81 1.01 4.94 -18.89
N ILE A 82 0.62 4.92 -17.62
CA ILE A 82 -0.77 4.76 -17.21
C ILE A 82 -1.57 6.03 -17.53
N CYS A 83 -0.99 7.21 -17.27
CA CYS A 83 -1.59 8.50 -17.62
C CYS A 83 -1.86 8.64 -19.12
N ASN A 84 -1.00 8.08 -19.97
CA ASN A 84 -1.18 8.14 -21.43
C ASN A 84 -2.20 7.11 -21.95
N VAL A 85 -2.51 6.07 -21.18
CA VAL A 85 -3.37 4.95 -21.59
C VAL A 85 -4.78 5.07 -21.03
N LEU A 86 -4.94 5.64 -19.83
CA LEU A 86 -6.26 5.94 -19.31
C LEU A 86 -6.89 7.06 -20.16
N PRO A 87 -8.15 6.91 -20.62
CA PRO A 87 -8.89 7.99 -21.29
C PRO A 87 -8.87 9.25 -20.43
N CYS A 88 -8.31 10.33 -20.98
CA CYS A 88 -8.14 11.60 -20.27
C CYS A 88 -9.00 12.72 -20.84
N LEU A 89 -9.76 12.48 -21.92
CA LEU A 89 -10.61 13.53 -22.46
C LEU A 89 -11.79 13.76 -21.51
N PRO A 90 -12.19 15.02 -21.26
CA PRO A 90 -13.38 15.35 -20.47
C PRO A 90 -14.68 14.73 -21.00
N SER A 91 -14.70 14.32 -22.28
CA SER A 91 -15.81 13.58 -22.90
C SER A 91 -15.76 12.08 -22.63
N GLU A 92 -14.67 11.56 -22.05
CA GLU A 92 -14.37 10.14 -21.84
C GLU A 92 -14.24 9.78 -20.34
N THR A 93 -14.64 10.68 -19.44
CA THR A 93 -14.64 10.50 -17.96
C THR A 93 -15.72 9.53 -17.45
N GLU A 94 -15.92 8.43 -18.17
CA GLU A 94 -16.68 7.31 -17.65
C GLU A 94 -15.79 6.46 -16.73
N ILE A 95 -16.41 5.89 -15.70
CA ILE A 95 -15.77 4.95 -14.80
C ILE A 95 -15.40 3.68 -15.59
N ILE A 96 -14.13 3.25 -15.52
CA ILE A 96 -13.60 2.18 -16.37
C ILE A 96 -13.43 0.88 -15.57
N PRO A 97 -14.06 -0.24 -15.97
CA PRO A 97 -13.79 -1.53 -15.36
C PRO A 97 -12.41 -2.04 -15.80
N LEU A 98 -11.46 -2.14 -14.86
CA LEU A 98 -10.08 -2.53 -15.14
C LEU A 98 -9.68 -3.82 -14.42
N LYS A 99 -9.06 -4.74 -15.15
CA LYS A 99 -8.52 -6.01 -14.63
C LYS A 99 -7.01 -5.96 -14.54
N LEU A 100 -6.46 -5.90 -13.33
CA LEU A 100 -5.02 -5.98 -13.11
C LEU A 100 -4.57 -7.44 -13.05
N LYS A 101 -3.68 -7.84 -13.96
CA LYS A 101 -3.08 -9.18 -13.99
C LYS A 101 -1.64 -9.15 -13.50
N ARG A 102 -1.21 -10.20 -12.79
CA ARG A 102 0.22 -10.39 -12.41
C ARG A 102 1.10 -10.70 -13.63
N LYS A 103 0.54 -11.40 -14.62
CA LYS A 103 1.14 -11.68 -15.93
C LYS A 103 0.04 -11.73 -16.97
N MET A 104 0.27 -11.18 -18.16
CA MET A 104 -0.75 -11.12 -19.22
C MET A 104 -1.25 -12.50 -19.65
N LYS A 105 -0.36 -13.51 -19.65
CA LYS A 105 -0.68 -14.90 -19.98
C LYS A 105 -1.61 -15.60 -18.98
N TYR A 106 -1.84 -15.03 -17.79
CA TYR A 106 -2.73 -15.66 -16.81
C TYR A 106 -4.19 -15.45 -17.19
N LYS A 107 -5.00 -16.51 -17.02
CA LYS A 107 -6.44 -16.46 -17.31
C LYS A 107 -7.18 -15.60 -16.28
N SER A 108 -6.86 -15.75 -15.00
CA SER A 108 -7.44 -14.96 -13.91
C SER A 108 -6.79 -13.59 -13.77
N HIS A 109 -7.55 -12.65 -13.20
CA HIS A 109 -7.06 -11.35 -12.75
C HIS A 109 -6.72 -11.41 -11.26
N TYR A 110 -5.84 -10.51 -10.82
CA TYR A 110 -5.47 -10.36 -9.41
C TYR A 110 -6.40 -9.37 -8.71
N LEU A 111 -6.65 -8.22 -9.34
CA LEU A 111 -7.65 -7.24 -8.91
C LEU A 111 -8.56 -6.93 -10.09
N TYR A 112 -9.82 -6.68 -9.77
CA TYR A 112 -10.82 -6.20 -10.71
C TYR A 112 -11.67 -5.19 -9.98
N ASP A 113 -11.62 -3.96 -10.45
CA ASP A 113 -12.39 -2.86 -9.88
C ASP A 113 -12.64 -1.81 -10.95
N PHE A 114 -13.46 -0.84 -10.60
CA PHE A 114 -13.78 0.34 -11.37
C PHE A 114 -12.77 1.45 -11.07
N VAL A 115 -12.26 2.10 -12.10
CA VAL A 115 -11.24 3.16 -12.00
C VAL A 115 -11.84 4.45 -12.53
N ASN A 116 -11.68 5.53 -11.78
CA ASN A 116 -11.98 6.89 -12.20
C ASN A 116 -10.69 7.57 -12.69
N PRO A 117 -10.53 7.79 -14.01
CA PRO A 117 -9.33 8.42 -14.55
C PRO A 117 -9.10 9.83 -13.99
N HIS A 118 -10.16 10.58 -13.68
CA HIS A 118 -10.04 11.95 -13.17
C HIS A 118 -9.38 11.98 -11.79
N GLU A 119 -9.90 11.21 -10.84
CA GLU A 119 -9.35 11.16 -9.48
C GLU A 119 -7.94 10.57 -9.45
N THR A 120 -7.68 9.58 -10.31
CA THR A 120 -6.36 8.97 -10.48
C THR A 120 -5.33 10.00 -10.97
N MET A 121 -5.72 10.89 -11.89
CA MET A 121 -4.84 11.94 -12.42
C MET A 121 -4.67 13.12 -11.46
N GLU A 122 -5.72 13.52 -10.74
CA GLU A 122 -5.62 14.53 -9.69
C GLU A 122 -4.61 14.12 -8.62
N ALA A 123 -4.64 12.85 -8.20
CA ALA A 123 -3.76 12.33 -7.16
C ALA A 123 -2.28 12.16 -7.59
N LEU A 124 -1.96 12.41 -8.86
CA LEU A 124 -0.59 12.38 -9.38
C LEU A 124 0.11 13.74 -9.38
N ASN A 125 -0.64 14.83 -9.27
CA ASN A 125 -0.12 16.20 -9.25
C ASN A 125 0.16 16.66 -7.82
#